data_AF-A0A7X8IUE0-F1
#
_entry.id   AF-A0A7X8IUE0-F1
#
_cell.length_a   1.000
_cell.length_b   1.000
_cell.length_c   1.000
_cell.angle_alpha   90.00
_cell.angle_beta   90.00
_cell.angle_gamma   90.00
#
_symmetry.space_group_name_H-M   'P 1'
#
loop_
_entity.id
_entity.type
_entity.pdbx_description
1 polymer ?
#
loop_
_entity_poly.entity_id
_entity_poly.type
_entity_poly.pdbx_seq_one_letter_code
_entity_poly.pdbx_strand_id
1 'polypeptide(L)'
;MQTLINEYGAGGTKVGPGRARANPVNFVFMTGHANRNNNVGEGCPKNQAAIINEFCRTNGYYCIDYYSIDTTAMDGTYYEDTGDNGDSESYGGNFYEDWQDSHTEGVHWYRNRSSPGGGETHGQHNTQHITANRKAFAFWWVMAELAQ
;
A
#
# COMPACT_ATOMS: atom_id res chain seq x y z
N MET A 1 9.02 -12.96 -10.10
CA MET A 1 8.13 -13.27 -8.97
C MET A 1 8.05 -14.77 -8.71
N GLN A 2 7.49 -15.57 -9.64
CA GLN A 2 7.29 -17.01 -9.43
C GLN A 2 8.57 -17.78 -9.09
N THR A 3 9.71 -17.45 -9.71
CA THR A 3 10.99 -18.09 -9.39
C THR A 3 11.35 -17.96 -7.92
N LEU A 4 11.21 -16.77 -7.33
CA LEU A 4 11.53 -16.55 -5.92
C LEU A 4 10.57 -17.30 -4.99
N ILE A 5 9.28 -17.34 -5.35
CA ILE A 5 8.28 -18.13 -4.62
C ILE A 5 8.65 -19.62 -4.65
N ASN A 6 8.98 -20.17 -5.82
CA ASN A 6 9.35 -21.58 -5.99
C ASN A 6 10.66 -21.94 -5.28
N GLU A 7 11.55 -20.97 -5.09
CA GLU A 7 12.81 -21.18 -4.39
C GLU A 7 12.66 -21.03 -2.87
N TYR A 8 12.02 -19.96 -2.41
CA TYR A 8 12.07 -19.54 -1.01
C TYR A 8 10.75 -19.66 -0.27
N GLY A 9 9.62 -19.86 -0.96
CA GLY A 9 8.31 -20.07 -0.34
C GLY A 9 8.18 -21.43 0.34
N ALA A 10 7.00 -21.70 0.90
CA ALA A 10 6.69 -23.00 1.49
C ALA A 10 6.88 -24.13 0.46
N GLY A 11 7.64 -25.17 0.83
CA GLY A 11 8.01 -26.25 -0.09
C GLY A 11 9.09 -25.88 -1.13
N GLY A 12 9.67 -24.69 -1.03
CA GLY A 12 10.62 -24.17 -2.01
C GLY A 12 11.97 -24.90 -2.06
N THR A 13 12.65 -24.80 -3.21
CA THR A 13 13.93 -25.49 -3.47
C THR A 13 15.10 -25.03 -2.59
N LYS A 14 14.94 -23.93 -1.84
CA LYS A 14 15.93 -23.36 -0.91
C LYS A 14 15.51 -23.43 0.56
N VAL A 15 14.42 -24.13 0.88
CA VAL A 15 13.90 -24.30 2.24
C VAL A 15 14.03 -25.78 2.67
N GLY A 16 14.48 -26.03 3.90
CA GLY A 16 14.51 -27.35 4.53
C GLY A 16 15.88 -27.81 5.08
N PRO A 17 15.98 -29.05 5.60
CA PRO A 17 17.20 -29.57 6.22
C PRO A 17 18.39 -29.59 5.25
N GLY A 18 19.53 -29.05 5.67
CA GLY A 18 20.75 -28.98 4.85
C GLY A 18 20.72 -27.93 3.73
N ARG A 19 19.66 -27.11 3.64
CA ARG A 19 19.57 -25.95 2.74
C ARG A 19 19.77 -24.64 3.53
N ALA A 20 20.02 -23.55 2.81
CA ALA A 20 20.40 -22.26 3.40
C ALA A 20 19.33 -21.59 4.30
N ARG A 21 18.04 -21.94 4.18
CA ARG A 21 16.97 -21.45 5.07
C ARG A 21 16.22 -22.59 5.74
N ALA A 22 16.10 -22.50 7.06
CA ALA A 22 15.27 -23.41 7.85
C ALA A 22 13.77 -23.12 7.67
N ASN A 23 13.39 -21.84 7.59
CA ASN A 23 12.00 -21.40 7.45
C ASN A 23 11.73 -20.83 6.04
N PRO A 24 10.51 -21.02 5.50
CA PRO A 24 10.12 -20.38 4.25
C PRO A 24 10.02 -18.86 4.38
N VAL A 25 10.01 -18.17 3.24
CA VAL A 25 9.72 -16.74 3.12
C VAL A 25 8.23 -16.56 2.86
N ASN A 26 7.60 -15.70 3.65
CA ASN A 26 6.27 -15.17 3.33
C ASN A 26 6.43 -14.02 2.33
N PHE A 27 5.72 -14.11 1.21
CA PHE A 27 5.73 -13.07 0.18
C PHE A 27 4.51 -12.16 0.38
N VAL A 28 4.78 -10.87 0.55
CA VAL A 28 3.77 -9.81 0.56
C VAL A 28 3.99 -8.94 -0.67
N PHE A 29 2.91 -8.67 -1.38
CA PHE A 29 2.93 -7.85 -2.59
C PHE A 29 2.47 -6.44 -2.29
N MET A 30 2.80 -5.53 -3.20
CA MET A 30 2.44 -4.13 -3.13
C MET A 30 2.26 -3.61 -4.55
N THR A 31 1.25 -2.78 -4.77
CA THR A 31 1.08 -2.07 -6.04
C THR A 31 1.91 -0.78 -6.06
N GLY A 32 2.10 -0.19 -7.24
CA GLY A 32 2.76 1.10 -7.39
C GLY A 32 1.87 2.28 -6.99
N HIS A 33 2.44 3.47 -7.02
CA HIS A 33 1.72 4.73 -6.79
C HIS A 33 0.87 5.15 -8.00
N ALA A 34 -0.16 5.95 -7.73
CA ALA A 34 -0.89 6.66 -8.76
C ALA A 34 -0.06 7.81 -9.34
N ASN A 35 -0.25 8.12 -10.61
CA ASN A 35 0.33 9.25 -11.30
C ASN A 35 -0.78 10.20 -11.72
N ARG A 36 -0.74 11.44 -11.22
CA ARG A 36 -1.75 12.47 -11.51
C ARG A 36 -1.98 12.58 -13.02
N ASN A 37 -3.24 12.46 -13.45
CA ASN A 37 -3.67 12.49 -14.86
C ASN A 37 -3.03 11.44 -15.79
N ASN A 38 -2.35 10.41 -15.26
CA ASN A 38 -1.64 9.41 -16.06
C ASN A 38 -1.75 8.00 -15.46
N ASN A 39 -2.97 7.62 -15.07
CA ASN A 39 -3.25 6.33 -14.42
C ASN A 39 -3.71 5.23 -15.38
N VAL A 40 -4.22 5.58 -16.56
CA VAL A 40 -4.85 4.66 -17.51
C VAL A 40 -4.06 4.47 -18.80
N GLY A 41 -4.10 3.24 -19.32
CA GLY A 41 -3.39 2.86 -20.53
C GLY A 41 -2.38 1.74 -20.28
N GLU A 42 -1.91 1.12 -21.35
CA GLU A 42 -0.87 0.09 -21.25
C GLU A 42 0.36 0.67 -20.54
N GLY A 43 0.93 -0.08 -19.59
CA GLY A 43 2.06 0.40 -18.79
C GLY A 43 1.71 1.36 -17.64
N CYS A 44 0.48 1.88 -17.57
CA CYS A 44 0.10 2.87 -16.56
C CYS A 44 -0.29 2.21 -15.21
N PRO A 45 -0.21 2.98 -14.09
CA PRO A 45 -0.43 2.46 -12.73
C PRO A 45 -1.66 1.59 -12.53
N LYS A 46 -2.83 1.97 -13.06
CA LYS A 46 -4.08 1.20 -12.91
C LYS A 46 -3.95 -0.22 -13.44
N ASN A 47 -3.37 -0.36 -14.63
CA ASN A 47 -3.23 -1.65 -15.30
C ASN A 47 -2.16 -2.51 -14.62
N GLN A 48 -1.07 -1.91 -14.14
CA GLN A 48 -0.05 -2.61 -13.37
C GLN A 48 -0.58 -3.08 -12.01
N ALA A 49 -1.34 -2.23 -11.31
CA ALA A 49 -2.00 -2.60 -10.06
C ALA A 49 -2.99 -3.74 -10.26
N ALA A 50 -3.79 -3.72 -11.33
CA ALA A 50 -4.72 -4.79 -11.66
C ALA A 50 -4.01 -6.14 -11.84
N ILE A 51 -2.87 -6.19 -12.54
CA ILE A 51 -2.08 -7.42 -12.73
C ILE A 51 -1.63 -7.99 -11.37
N ILE A 52 -1.08 -7.15 -10.49
CA ILE A 52 -0.58 -7.58 -9.18
C ILE A 52 -1.73 -8.03 -8.28
N ASN A 53 -2.80 -7.24 -8.22
CA ASN A 53 -3.98 -7.55 -7.41
C ASN A 53 -4.64 -8.86 -7.85
N GLU A 54 -4.76 -9.10 -9.15
CA GLU A 54 -5.33 -10.34 -9.69
C GLU A 54 -4.45 -11.55 -9.35
N PHE A 55 -3.12 -11.41 -9.48
CA PHE A 55 -2.19 -12.44 -9.05
C PHE A 55 -2.36 -12.77 -7.56
N CYS A 56 -2.48 -11.76 -6.70
CA CYS A 56 -2.62 -11.97 -5.27
C CYS A 56 -3.95 -12.64 -4.90
N ARG A 57 -5.06 -12.20 -5.49
CA ARG A 57 -6.38 -12.82 -5.27
C ARG A 57 -6.43 -14.27 -5.74
N THR A 58 -5.90 -14.53 -6.94
CA THR A 58 -5.88 -15.88 -7.52
C THR A 58 -5.05 -16.85 -6.67
N ASN A 59 -3.94 -16.39 -6.09
CA ASN A 59 -2.99 -17.27 -5.40
C ASN A 59 -3.02 -17.16 -3.87
N GLY A 60 -3.94 -16.37 -3.30
CA GLY A 60 -4.09 -16.21 -1.86
C GLY A 60 -2.93 -15.47 -1.18
N TYR A 61 -2.31 -14.49 -1.84
CA TYR A 61 -1.28 -13.65 -1.24
C TYR A 61 -1.84 -12.35 -0.67
N TYR A 62 -1.19 -11.85 0.39
CA TYR A 62 -1.42 -10.49 0.87
C TYR A 62 -0.88 -9.46 -0.12
N CYS A 63 -1.67 -8.42 -0.40
CA CYS A 63 -1.30 -7.29 -1.24
C CYS A 63 -1.62 -5.97 -0.52
N ILE A 64 -0.63 -5.09 -0.40
CA ILE A 64 -0.83 -3.71 0.05
C ILE A 64 -1.04 -2.83 -1.19
N ASP A 65 -2.29 -2.54 -1.50
CA ASP A 65 -2.66 -1.84 -2.74
C ASP A 65 -2.52 -0.32 -2.60
N TYR A 66 -1.31 0.19 -2.82
CA TYR A 66 -1.02 1.62 -2.82
C TYR A 66 -1.81 2.36 -3.89
N TYR A 67 -1.96 1.81 -5.09
CA TYR A 67 -2.74 2.45 -6.16
C TYR A 67 -4.19 2.69 -5.72
N SER A 68 -4.84 1.69 -5.10
CA SER A 68 -6.20 1.88 -4.58
C SER A 68 -6.23 2.89 -3.43
N ILE A 69 -5.25 2.87 -2.52
CA ILE A 69 -5.14 3.91 -1.49
C ILE A 69 -5.04 5.28 -2.17
N ASP A 70 -4.10 5.48 -3.09
CA ASP A 70 -3.85 6.78 -3.71
C ASP A 70 -5.06 7.29 -4.51
N THR A 71 -5.87 6.42 -5.12
CA THR A 71 -6.97 6.81 -6.02
C THR A 71 -8.38 6.70 -5.42
N THR A 72 -8.51 6.30 -4.16
CA THR A 72 -9.83 6.07 -3.53
C THR A 72 -9.96 6.87 -2.24
N ALA A 73 -10.94 7.78 -2.24
CA ALA A 73 -11.31 8.57 -1.07
C ALA A 73 -11.83 7.69 0.08
N MET A 74 -11.94 8.29 1.27
CA MET A 74 -12.24 7.55 2.50
C MET A 74 -13.69 7.01 2.56
N ASP A 75 -14.57 7.51 1.71
CA ASP A 75 -15.94 7.00 1.50
C ASP A 75 -16.03 5.89 0.43
N GLY A 76 -14.90 5.54 -0.19
CA GLY A 76 -14.81 4.53 -1.24
C GLY A 76 -14.98 5.08 -2.66
N THR A 77 -15.14 6.39 -2.86
CA THR A 77 -15.22 6.96 -4.21
C THR A 77 -13.85 6.94 -4.90
N TYR A 78 -13.82 6.38 -6.11
CA TYR A 78 -12.63 6.28 -6.96
C TYR A 78 -12.48 7.51 -7.86
N TYR A 79 -11.26 8.06 -7.91
CA TYR A 79 -10.87 9.21 -8.71
C TYR A 79 -9.68 8.84 -9.60
N GLU A 80 -9.93 8.74 -10.91
CA GLU A 80 -8.95 8.26 -11.88
C GLU A 80 -7.79 9.23 -12.14
N ASP A 81 -8.02 10.52 -11.95
CA ASP A 81 -7.07 11.59 -12.22
C ASP A 81 -6.07 11.82 -11.06
N THR A 82 -6.21 11.08 -9.97
CA THR A 82 -5.47 11.33 -8.72
C THR A 82 -3.98 11.02 -8.81
N GLY A 83 -3.16 11.83 -8.13
CA GLY A 83 -1.76 11.52 -7.78
C GLY A 83 -1.62 10.72 -6.48
N ASP A 84 -0.37 10.46 -6.07
CA ASP A 84 -0.03 9.77 -4.82
C ASP A 84 -0.26 10.60 -3.54
N ASN A 85 -0.60 11.87 -3.69
CA ASN A 85 -1.01 12.77 -2.62
C ASN A 85 -2.52 12.77 -2.35
N GLY A 86 -3.35 12.12 -3.19
CA GLY A 86 -4.81 12.18 -3.07
C GLY A 86 -5.44 13.44 -3.68
N ASP A 87 -4.68 14.19 -4.49
CA ASP A 87 -5.17 15.36 -5.21
C ASP A 87 -5.84 14.97 -6.54
N SER A 88 -7.10 15.37 -6.71
CA SER A 88 -7.93 15.09 -7.88
C SER A 88 -8.70 16.33 -8.32
N GLU A 89 -8.67 16.62 -9.62
CA GLU A 89 -9.46 17.72 -10.22
C GLU A 89 -10.95 17.35 -10.24
N SER A 90 -11.25 16.06 -10.41
CA SER A 90 -12.60 15.49 -10.41
C SER A 90 -13.25 15.54 -9.03
N TYR A 91 -12.46 15.40 -7.97
CA TYR A 91 -12.88 15.66 -6.58
C TYR A 91 -12.98 17.17 -6.29
N GLY A 92 -12.04 17.96 -6.83
CA GLY A 92 -11.97 19.41 -6.63
C GLY A 92 -10.91 19.85 -5.60
N GLY A 93 -9.91 19.01 -5.33
CA GLY A 93 -8.91 19.26 -4.27
C GLY A 93 -8.20 18.00 -3.82
N ASN A 94 -7.81 17.94 -2.54
CA ASN A 94 -7.20 16.78 -1.91
C ASN A 94 -8.18 16.12 -0.94
N PHE A 95 -8.72 14.97 -1.32
CA PHE A 95 -9.74 14.29 -0.51
C PHE A 95 -9.20 13.75 0.82
N TYR A 96 -7.89 13.59 0.95
CA TYR A 96 -7.28 13.16 2.20
C TYR A 96 -7.06 14.31 3.18
N GLU A 97 -6.67 15.47 2.69
CA GLU A 97 -6.61 16.69 3.51
C GLU A 97 -8.00 17.03 4.03
N ASP A 98 -9.00 17.09 3.15
CA ASP A 98 -10.39 17.38 3.54
C ASP A 98 -10.93 16.37 4.56
N TRP A 99 -10.62 15.08 4.37
CA TRP A 99 -11.01 14.07 5.34
C TRP A 99 -10.25 14.24 6.66
N GLN A 100 -8.93 14.44 6.62
CA GLN A 100 -8.13 14.61 7.83
C GLN A 100 -8.60 15.82 8.66
N ASP A 101 -8.87 16.96 8.00
CA ASP A 101 -9.28 18.21 8.64
C ASP A 101 -10.69 18.14 9.24
N SER A 102 -11.53 17.25 8.71
CA SER A 102 -12.87 16.97 9.24
C SER A 102 -12.90 15.88 10.32
N HIS A 103 -11.76 15.26 10.65
CA HIS A 103 -11.68 14.11 11.56
C HIS A 103 -10.69 14.31 12.73
N THR A 104 -11.01 13.69 13.86
CA THR A 104 -10.23 13.82 15.11
C THR A 104 -8.87 13.10 15.07
N GLU A 105 -7.79 13.85 15.31
CA GLU A 105 -6.44 13.32 15.57
C GLU A 105 -6.43 12.39 16.80
N GLY A 106 -5.68 11.29 16.73
CA GLY A 106 -5.58 10.28 17.79
C GLY A 106 -6.74 9.29 17.81
N VAL A 107 -7.73 9.47 16.93
CA VAL A 107 -8.87 8.54 16.77
C VAL A 107 -8.89 8.02 15.33
N HIS A 108 -8.98 8.94 14.37
CA HIS A 108 -9.17 8.62 12.96
C HIS A 108 -7.86 8.64 12.19
N TRP A 109 -6.93 9.51 12.60
CA TRP A 109 -5.61 9.65 12.02
C TRP A 109 -4.60 10.05 13.12
N TYR A 110 -3.32 9.87 12.86
CA TYR A 110 -2.25 10.11 13.83
C TYR A 110 -1.12 10.91 13.17
N ARG A 111 -0.58 11.90 13.89
CA ARG A 111 0.58 12.66 13.42
C ARG A 111 1.77 11.74 13.19
N ASN A 112 2.32 11.80 12.00
CA ASN A 112 3.58 11.17 11.66
C ASN A 112 4.75 11.97 12.25
N ARG A 113 5.80 11.26 12.66
CA ARG A 113 7.01 11.83 13.25
C ARG A 113 8.24 11.16 12.66
N SER A 114 9.35 11.89 12.59
CA SER A 114 10.61 11.36 12.06
C SER A 114 11.20 10.21 12.89
N SER A 115 10.82 10.13 14.16
CA SER A 115 11.17 9.07 15.11
C SER A 115 10.25 9.15 16.34
N PRO A 116 10.26 8.15 17.25
CA PRO A 116 9.61 8.27 18.55
C PRO A 116 10.12 9.51 19.31
N GLY A 117 9.23 10.47 19.59
CA GLY A 117 9.58 11.76 20.20
C GLY A 117 10.19 12.80 19.24
N GLY A 118 10.38 12.46 17.96
CA GLY A 118 10.89 13.35 16.93
C GLY A 118 9.89 14.41 16.46
N GLY A 119 10.37 15.30 15.59
CA GLY A 119 9.56 16.34 14.96
C GLY A 119 8.49 15.77 14.03
N GLU A 120 7.42 16.55 13.84
CA GLU A 120 6.36 16.22 12.88
C GLU A 120 6.92 16.20 11.46
N THR A 121 6.53 15.19 10.70
CA THR A 121 6.90 15.02 9.30
C THR A 121 5.75 14.32 8.58
N HIS A 122 5.56 14.55 7.29
CA HIS A 122 4.60 13.79 6.50
C HIS A 122 5.27 12.58 5.85
N GLY A 123 4.47 11.68 5.28
CA GLY A 123 5.03 10.63 4.45
C GLY A 123 5.66 11.21 3.19
N GLN A 124 6.52 10.41 2.56
CA GLN A 124 7.04 10.78 1.25
C GLN A 124 5.88 10.89 0.26
N HIS A 125 5.85 11.97 -0.52
CA HIS A 125 4.83 12.26 -1.53
C HIS A 125 3.43 12.66 -1.00
N ASN A 126 3.31 13.01 0.29
CA ASN A 126 2.05 13.55 0.81
C ASN A 126 2.21 14.80 1.66
N THR A 127 1.16 15.61 1.68
CA THR A 127 1.06 16.84 2.47
C THR A 127 0.26 16.66 3.76
N GLN A 128 -0.36 15.49 3.93
CA GLN A 128 -1.20 15.09 5.05
C GLN A 128 -0.71 13.81 5.72
N HIS A 129 -1.11 13.58 6.96
CA HIS A 129 -0.68 12.42 7.75
C HIS A 129 -1.36 11.12 7.37
N ILE A 130 -2.65 11.21 7.02
CA ILE A 130 -3.53 10.05 6.89
C ILE A 130 -3.07 9.08 5.79
N THR A 131 -2.51 9.54 4.67
CA THR A 131 -2.05 8.64 3.60
C THR A 131 -0.94 7.71 4.09
N ALA A 132 0.05 8.24 4.81
CA ALA A 132 1.11 7.43 5.39
C ALA A 132 0.59 6.52 6.51
N ASN A 133 -0.37 6.99 7.33
CA ASN A 133 -1.02 6.15 8.34
C ASN A 133 -1.71 4.93 7.70
N ARG A 134 -2.48 5.12 6.63
CA ARG A 134 -3.18 4.03 5.91
C ARG A 134 -2.20 2.96 5.45
N LYS A 135 -1.08 3.38 4.83
CA LYS A 135 -0.03 2.48 4.34
C LYS A 135 0.66 1.73 5.49
N ALA A 136 0.98 2.43 6.58
CA ALA A 136 1.61 1.84 7.77
C ALA A 136 0.68 0.84 8.49
N PHE A 137 -0.59 1.18 8.68
CA PHE A 137 -1.55 0.31 9.34
C PHE A 137 -1.89 -0.93 8.51
N ALA A 138 -1.99 -0.81 7.18
CA ALA A 138 -2.13 -1.96 6.30
C ALA A 138 -0.93 -2.91 6.42
N PHE A 139 0.30 -2.37 6.42
CA PHE A 139 1.50 -3.19 6.63
C PHE A 139 1.50 -3.89 7.99
N TRP A 140 1.19 -3.18 9.07
CA TRP A 140 1.13 -3.75 10.41
C TRP A 140 0.08 -4.86 10.53
N TRP A 141 -1.09 -4.68 9.90
CA TRP A 141 -2.12 -5.70 9.86
C TRP A 141 -1.60 -6.97 9.17
N VAL A 142 -0.97 -6.86 7.99
CA VAL A 142 -0.36 -8.00 7.30
C VAL A 142 0.69 -8.70 8.16
N MET A 143 1.55 -7.93 8.84
CA MET A 143 2.56 -8.50 9.73
C MET A 143 1.95 -9.26 10.91
N ALA A 144 0.86 -8.75 11.50
CA ALA A 144 0.14 -9.42 12.57
C ALA A 144 -0.50 -10.73 12.11
N GLU A 145 -1.11 -10.75 10.91
CA GLU A 145 -1.67 -11.97 10.31
C GLU A 145 -0.59 -13.02 10.03
N LEU A 146 0.59 -12.61 9.57
CA LEU A 146 1.70 -13.51 9.26
C LEU A 146 2.46 -14.05 10.49
N ALA A 147 2.26 -13.44 11.67
CA ALA A 147 2.95 -13.82 12.89
C ALA A 147 2.22 -14.88 13.74
N GLN A 148 1.05 -15.33 13.28
CA GLN A 148 0.28 -16.44 13.89
C GLN A 148 0.99 -17.78 13.70
#